data_AF-A0A926Y4X2-F1
#
_entry.id   AF-A0A926Y4X2-F1
#
_cell.length_a   1.000
_cell.length_b   1.000
_cell.length_c   1.000
_cell.angle_alpha   90.00
_cell.angle_beta   90.00
_cell.angle_gamma   90.00
#
_symmetry.space_group_name_H-M   'P 1'
#
loop_
_entity.id
_entity.type
_entity.pdbx_description
1 polymer ?
#
loop_
_entity_poly.entity_id
_entity_poly.type
_entity_poly.pdbx_seq_one_letter_code
_entity_poly.pdbx_strand_id
1 'polypeptide(L)'
;MQTADSTQKATLLSYFPERIQAALKAYAVEVDLSPEAVVQLAIGYFLESADIDIDTDDQDTPGVLPHQTVLAQLPLALQKGIEQYAAEVEFPPESVVELAVTFLLDPDATSFEDCQIGVQREQVYMLQQYRKAHQAAAA
;
A
#
# COMPACT_ATOMS: atom_id res chain seq x y z
N MET A 1 -18.77 24.30 -25.68
CA MET A 1 -17.47 23.87 -25.12
C MET A 1 -17.77 23.28 -23.75
N GLN A 2 -17.74 21.95 -23.62
CA GLN A 2 -18.01 21.28 -22.34
C GLN A 2 -16.87 21.58 -21.38
N THR A 3 -17.19 22.26 -20.28
CA THR A 3 -16.38 22.34 -19.08
C THR A 3 -16.33 20.95 -18.47
N ALA A 4 -15.19 20.25 -18.62
CA ALA A 4 -14.94 19.02 -17.89
C ALA A 4 -14.71 19.39 -16.41
N ASP A 5 -15.82 19.48 -15.67
CA ASP A 5 -15.80 19.33 -14.22
C ASP A 5 -15.32 17.90 -13.94
N SER A 6 -14.04 17.78 -13.67
CA SER A 6 -13.43 16.54 -13.22
C SER A 6 -12.84 16.83 -11.86
N THR A 7 -13.72 16.94 -10.88
CA THR A 7 -13.37 16.60 -9.49
C THR A 7 -13.05 15.09 -9.46
N GLN A 8 -11.98 14.70 -10.13
CA GLN A 8 -11.45 13.34 -10.07
C GLN A 8 -10.93 13.20 -8.65
N LYS A 9 -11.70 12.48 -7.84
CA LYS A 9 -11.26 11.98 -6.54
C LYS A 9 -9.88 11.36 -6.75
N ALA A 10 -8.82 11.96 -6.20
CA ALA A 10 -7.47 11.44 -6.33
C ALA A 10 -7.47 10.00 -5.81
N THR A 11 -7.30 9.02 -6.70
CA THR A 11 -7.28 7.61 -6.33
C THR A 11 -5.92 7.28 -5.74
N LEU A 12 -5.85 6.26 -4.89
CA LEU A 12 -4.59 5.82 -4.27
C LEU A 12 -3.46 5.65 -5.31
N LEU A 13 -3.78 5.15 -6.51
CA LEU A 13 -2.83 5.00 -7.60
C LEU A 13 -2.26 6.30 -8.16
N SER A 14 -3.04 7.39 -8.14
CA SER A 14 -2.63 8.68 -8.71
C SER A 14 -1.48 9.34 -7.95
N TYR A 15 -1.15 8.85 -6.74
CA TYR A 15 -0.02 9.30 -5.94
C TYR A 15 1.31 8.66 -6.34
N PHE A 16 1.29 7.59 -7.14
CA PHE A 16 2.50 6.90 -7.57
C PHE A 16 2.96 7.35 -8.97
N PRO A 17 4.26 7.26 -9.28
CA PRO A 17 4.76 7.48 -10.65
C PRO A 17 4.11 6.52 -11.66
N GLU A 18 3.94 6.95 -12.92
CA GLU A 18 3.27 6.16 -13.97
C GLU A 18 3.86 4.74 -14.12
N ARG A 19 5.19 4.62 -14.01
CA ARG A 19 5.88 3.33 -14.08
C ARG A 19 5.44 2.37 -12.96
N ILE A 20 5.31 2.88 -11.73
CA ILE A 20 4.88 2.12 -10.54
C ILE A 20 3.39 1.76 -10.68
N GLN A 21 2.57 2.69 -11.18
CA GLN A 21 1.17 2.40 -11.49
C GLN A 21 1.03 1.25 -12.49
N ALA A 22 1.85 1.22 -13.54
CA ALA A 22 1.82 0.13 -14.52
C ALA A 22 2.23 -1.21 -13.89
N ALA A 23 3.24 -1.20 -13.02
CA ALA A 23 3.68 -2.37 -12.27
C ALA A 23 2.56 -2.93 -11.38
N LEU A 24 1.95 -2.07 -10.56
CA LEU A 24 0.85 -2.43 -9.68
C LEU A 24 -0.35 -2.97 -10.45
N LYS A 25 -0.66 -2.42 -11.62
CA LYS A 25 -1.70 -2.95 -12.52
C LYS A 25 -1.36 -4.34 -13.05
N ALA A 26 -0.09 -4.62 -13.37
CA ALA A 26 0.33 -5.95 -13.80
C ALA A 26 0.20 -6.98 -12.66
N TYR A 27 0.63 -6.62 -11.44
CA TYR A 27 0.42 -7.46 -10.26
C TYR A 27 -1.05 -7.72 -10.00
N ALA A 28 -1.89 -6.68 -10.05
CA ALA A 28 -3.34 -6.78 -9.87
C ALA A 28 -3.99 -7.81 -10.80
N VAL A 29 -3.57 -7.86 -12.06
CA VAL A 29 -4.04 -8.87 -13.01
C VAL A 29 -3.63 -10.28 -12.59
N GLU A 30 -2.41 -10.46 -12.11
CA GLU A 30 -1.85 -11.77 -11.73
C GLU A 30 -2.44 -12.32 -10.43
N VAL A 31 -2.81 -11.45 -9.49
CA VAL A 31 -3.45 -11.85 -8.23
C VAL A 31 -4.97 -11.73 -8.24
N ASP A 32 -5.56 -11.35 -9.38
CA ASP A 32 -7.00 -11.11 -9.57
C ASP A 32 -7.58 -10.17 -8.49
N LEU A 33 -6.95 -8.99 -8.37
CA LEU A 33 -7.34 -7.92 -7.43
C LEU A 33 -7.32 -6.55 -8.10
N SER A 34 -7.89 -5.54 -7.45
CA SER A 34 -7.66 -4.17 -7.86
C SER A 34 -6.24 -3.73 -7.50
N PRO A 35 -5.61 -2.82 -8.27
CA PRO A 35 -4.28 -2.35 -7.94
C PRO A 35 -4.22 -1.63 -6.58
N GLU A 36 -5.31 -1.01 -6.14
CA GLU A 36 -5.41 -0.45 -4.79
C GLU A 36 -5.37 -1.53 -3.71
N ALA A 37 -6.02 -2.68 -3.94
CA ALA A 37 -5.96 -3.80 -3.01
C ALA A 37 -4.55 -4.41 -2.96
N VAL A 38 -3.83 -4.44 -4.08
CA VAL A 38 -2.42 -4.85 -4.11
C VAL A 38 -1.55 -3.94 -3.24
N VAL A 39 -1.74 -2.62 -3.34
CA VAL A 39 -1.02 -1.66 -2.49
C VAL A 39 -1.33 -1.88 -1.02
N GLN A 40 -2.61 -2.06 -0.66
CA GLN A 40 -2.99 -2.32 0.73
C GLN A 40 -2.39 -3.62 1.28
N LEU A 41 -2.38 -4.70 0.49
CA LEU A 41 -1.75 -5.96 0.88
C LEU A 41 -0.23 -5.83 1.01
N ALA A 42 0.41 -5.06 0.12
CA ALA A 42 1.85 -4.79 0.20
C ALA A 42 2.21 -4.09 1.52
N ILE A 43 1.44 -3.05 1.88
CA ILE A 43 1.60 -2.31 3.12
C ILE A 43 1.35 -3.22 4.32
N GLY A 44 0.26 -3.99 4.31
CA GLY A 44 -0.06 -4.91 5.40
C GLY A 44 1.05 -5.94 5.64
N TYR A 45 1.52 -6.58 4.57
CA TYR A 45 2.63 -7.52 4.65
C TYR A 45 3.92 -6.87 5.16
N PHE A 46 4.26 -5.68 4.66
CA PHE A 46 5.46 -4.96 5.08
C PHE A 46 5.43 -4.64 6.57
N LEU A 47 4.32 -4.10 7.07
CA LEU A 47 4.14 -3.78 8.48
C LEU A 47 4.17 -5.02 9.37
N GLU A 48 3.49 -6.11 9.00
CA GLU A 48 3.57 -7.37 9.75
C GLU A 48 4.98 -7.96 9.73
N SER A 49 5.71 -7.83 8.61
CA SER A 49 7.12 -8.26 8.54
C SER A 49 8.05 -7.43 9.44
N ALA A 50 7.61 -6.23 9.81
CA ALA A 50 8.25 -5.35 10.77
C ALA A 50 7.73 -5.54 12.21
N ASP A 51 7.00 -6.62 12.50
CA ASP A 51 6.37 -6.91 13.79
C ASP A 51 5.38 -5.82 14.26
N ILE A 52 4.80 -5.06 13.31
CA ILE A 52 3.74 -4.08 13.59
C ILE A 52 2.39 -4.80 13.56
N ASP A 53 1.71 -4.82 14.69
CA ASP A 53 0.40 -5.45 14.82
C ASP A 53 -0.69 -4.54 14.22
N ILE A 54 -1.23 -4.97 13.08
CA ILE A 54 -2.30 -4.25 12.38
C ILE A 54 -3.65 -4.77 12.86
N ASP A 55 -3.92 -4.61 14.14
CA ASP A 55 -5.15 -5.12 14.72
C ASP A 55 -6.35 -4.29 14.21
N THR A 56 -7.32 -4.95 13.56
CA THR A 56 -8.47 -4.27 12.94
C THR A 56 -9.52 -3.76 13.95
N ASP A 57 -9.36 -4.07 15.23
CA ASP A 57 -10.39 -3.85 16.28
C ASP A 57 -10.28 -2.50 16.99
N ASP A 58 -9.34 -1.64 16.60
CA ASP A 58 -9.07 -0.42 17.34
C ASP A 58 -9.96 0.76 16.88
N GLN A 59 -11.25 0.63 17.22
CA GLN A 59 -12.34 1.60 17.09
C GLN A 59 -12.18 2.82 18.02
N ASP A 60 -11.03 3.49 18.08
CA ASP A 60 -10.99 4.83 18.69
C ASP A 60 -9.70 5.58 18.38
N THR A 61 -9.77 6.46 17.37
CA THR A 61 -9.05 7.76 17.40
C THR A 61 -9.46 8.60 16.19
N PRO A 62 -9.97 9.83 16.38
CA PRO A 62 -10.16 10.77 15.29
C PRO A 62 -8.80 11.40 14.94
N GLY A 63 -7.98 10.66 14.19
CA GLY A 63 -6.79 11.19 13.53
C GLY A 63 -7.22 12.11 12.39
N VAL A 64 -7.30 13.42 12.64
CA VAL A 64 -7.55 14.40 11.59
C VAL A 64 -6.30 14.49 10.71
N LEU A 65 -6.20 13.64 9.69
CA LEU A 65 -5.20 13.79 8.64
C LEU A 65 -5.54 15.04 7.81
N PRO A 66 -4.62 16.01 7.66
CA PRO A 66 -4.83 17.09 6.72
C PRO A 66 -4.79 16.54 5.29
N HIS A 67 -5.88 16.76 4.56
CA HIS A 67 -5.95 17.11 3.13
C HIS A 67 -4.99 16.37 2.16
N GLN A 68 -5.57 15.51 1.30
CA GLN A 68 -4.97 15.04 0.03
C GLN A 68 -3.62 14.31 0.11
N THR A 69 -3.39 13.50 1.15
CA THR A 69 -2.22 12.60 1.20
C THR A 69 -2.58 11.17 0.78
N VAL A 70 -1.59 10.39 0.37
CA VAL A 70 -1.76 8.97 -0.01
C VAL A 70 -2.35 8.14 1.14
N LEU A 71 -2.02 8.50 2.38
CA LEU A 71 -2.48 7.85 3.61
C LEU A 71 -3.99 7.95 3.80
N ALA A 72 -4.58 9.09 3.43
CA ALA A 72 -6.03 9.31 3.55
C ALA A 72 -6.87 8.39 2.64
N GLN A 73 -6.26 7.69 1.68
CA GLN A 73 -6.92 6.70 0.83
C GLN A 73 -6.78 5.26 1.37
N LEU A 74 -6.02 5.04 2.45
CA LEU A 74 -5.80 3.73 3.07
C LEU A 74 -6.83 3.46 4.19
N PRO A 75 -7.12 2.19 4.52
CA PRO A 75 -7.85 1.83 5.73
C PRO A 75 -7.18 2.36 7.00
N LEU A 76 -7.98 2.72 8.01
CA LEU A 76 -7.48 3.32 9.27
C LEU A 76 -6.44 2.43 9.98
N ALA A 77 -6.62 1.11 9.96
CA ALA A 77 -5.67 0.17 10.55
C ALA A 77 -4.27 0.27 9.89
N LEU A 78 -4.22 0.37 8.55
CA LEU A 78 -2.96 0.58 7.84
C LEU A 78 -2.38 1.98 8.11
N GLN A 79 -3.22 3.01 8.20
CA GLN A 79 -2.73 4.36 8.55
C GLN A 79 -2.03 4.35 9.92
N LYS A 80 -2.66 3.74 10.94
CA LYS A 80 -2.09 3.59 12.28
C LYS A 80 -0.78 2.80 12.25
N GLY A 81 -0.76 1.65 11.57
CA GLY A 81 0.45 0.82 11.46
C GLY A 81 1.59 1.55 10.74
N ILE A 82 1.29 2.30 9.69
CA ILE A 82 2.26 3.17 9.01
C ILE A 82 2.77 4.25 9.95
N GLU A 83 1.92 4.94 10.69
CA GLU A 83 2.33 5.97 11.65
C GLU A 83 3.21 5.41 12.77
N GLN A 84 2.87 4.23 13.29
CA GLN A 84 3.67 3.55 14.30
C GLN A 84 5.05 3.19 13.76
N TYR A 85 5.11 2.51 12.61
CA TYR A 85 6.39 2.16 11.98
C TYR A 85 7.22 3.42 11.69
N ALA A 86 6.60 4.45 11.09
CA ALA A 86 7.22 5.73 10.79
C ALA A 86 7.86 6.38 12.03
N ALA A 87 7.16 6.35 13.17
CA ALA A 87 7.67 6.87 14.43
C ALA A 87 8.85 6.03 14.96
N GLU A 88 8.80 4.71 14.83
CA GLU A 88 9.86 3.80 15.29
C GLU A 88 11.15 3.96 14.49
N VAL A 89 11.06 4.18 13.18
CA VAL A 89 12.21 4.31 12.28
C VAL A 89 12.57 5.75 11.92
N GLU A 90 11.91 6.73 12.55
CA GLU A 90 12.07 8.17 12.30
C GLU A 90 11.91 8.58 10.81
N PHE A 91 11.04 7.91 10.07
CA PHE A 91 10.69 8.26 8.69
C PHE A 91 9.35 8.98 8.59
N PRO A 92 9.12 9.77 7.52
CA PRO A 92 7.80 10.31 7.26
C PRO A 92 6.84 9.16 6.87
N PRO A 93 5.57 9.19 7.30
CA PRO A 93 4.62 8.10 7.03
C PRO A 93 4.41 7.82 5.53
N GLU A 94 4.50 8.83 4.66
CA GLU A 94 4.43 8.65 3.21
C GLU A 94 5.61 7.85 2.65
N SER A 95 6.81 7.96 3.24
CA SER A 95 7.96 7.16 2.83
C SER A 95 7.80 5.69 3.21
N VAL A 96 7.05 5.38 4.27
CA VAL A 96 6.71 3.99 4.62
C VAL A 96 5.84 3.36 3.53
N VAL A 97 4.90 4.12 2.96
CA VAL A 97 4.09 3.67 1.83
C VAL A 97 4.95 3.42 0.59
N GLU A 98 5.88 4.33 0.28
CA GLU A 98 6.83 4.13 -0.82
C GLU A 98 7.70 2.91 -0.60
N LEU A 99 8.23 2.72 0.61
CA LEU A 99 9.07 1.56 0.97
C LEU A 99 8.29 0.26 0.83
N ALA A 100 7.05 0.19 1.33
CA ALA A 100 6.24 -1.02 1.21
C ALA A 100 5.93 -1.38 -0.25
N VAL A 101 5.59 -0.39 -1.08
CA VAL A 101 5.35 -0.61 -2.52
C VAL A 101 6.63 -0.97 -3.24
N THR A 102 7.74 -0.33 -2.91
CA THR A 102 9.06 -0.65 -3.47
C THR A 102 9.43 -2.08 -3.12
N PHE A 103 9.31 -2.48 -1.86
CA PHE A 103 9.60 -3.82 -1.37
C PHE A 103 8.78 -4.90 -2.09
N LEU A 104 7.50 -4.62 -2.41
CA LEU A 104 6.68 -5.54 -3.21
C LEU A 104 7.21 -5.70 -4.64
N LEU A 105 7.54 -4.58 -5.30
CA LEU A 105 7.91 -4.58 -6.71
C LEU A 105 9.33 -5.11 -6.91
N ASP A 106 10.23 -4.70 -6.03
CA ASP A 106 11.63 -5.06 -6.02
C ASP A 106 12.16 -5.01 -4.57
N PRO A 107 12.28 -6.16 -3.89
CA PRO A 107 12.72 -6.21 -2.49
C PRO A 107 14.18 -5.78 -2.30
N ASP A 108 14.97 -5.78 -3.37
CA ASP A 108 16.35 -5.30 -3.35
C ASP A 108 16.45 -3.78 -3.55
N ALA A 109 15.34 -3.11 -3.92
CA ALA A 109 15.29 -1.67 -4.10
C ALA A 109 14.88 -0.94 -2.81
N THR A 110 15.46 0.23 -2.59
CA THR A 110 15.16 1.09 -1.43
C THR A 110 14.36 2.34 -1.79
N SER A 111 14.14 2.58 -3.09
CA SER A 111 13.38 3.72 -3.60
C SER A 111 12.67 3.33 -4.89
N PHE A 112 11.69 4.14 -5.31
CA PHE A 112 11.10 3.92 -6.63
C PHE A 112 12.13 4.08 -7.75
N GLU A 113 13.12 4.96 -7.62
CA GLU A 113 14.09 5.29 -8.69
C GLU A 113 14.93 4.09 -9.13
N ASP A 114 15.29 3.24 -8.18
CA ASP A 114 16.14 2.06 -8.40
C ASP A 114 15.33 0.78 -8.67
N CYS A 115 14.01 0.84 -8.50
CA CYS A 115 13.11 -0.30 -8.61
C CYS A 115 13.11 -0.91 -10.02
N GLN A 116 13.51 -2.18 -10.13
CA GLN A 116 13.41 -2.96 -11.36
C GLN A 116 11.98 -3.46 -11.54
N ILE A 117 11.22 -2.71 -12.34
CA ILE A 117 9.80 -2.99 -12.53
C ILE A 117 9.59 -4.27 -13.33
N GLY A 118 9.03 -5.28 -12.65
CA GLY A 118 8.59 -6.54 -13.23
C GLY A 118 7.69 -7.30 -12.26
N VAL A 119 6.81 -8.15 -12.80
CA VAL A 119 6.02 -9.06 -11.94
C VAL A 119 6.93 -10.20 -11.47
N GLN A 120 7.27 -10.20 -10.20
CA GLN A 120 8.04 -11.26 -9.58
C GLN A 120 7.11 -12.35 -9.06
N ARG A 121 7.30 -13.59 -9.52
CA ARG A 121 6.46 -14.74 -9.13
C ARG A 121 6.45 -14.99 -7.62
N GLU A 122 7.58 -14.78 -6.96
CA GLU A 122 7.70 -14.94 -5.51
C GLU A 122 6.84 -13.93 -4.77
N GLN A 123 6.83 -12.68 -5.21
CA GLN A 123 6.01 -11.62 -4.64
C GLN A 123 4.50 -11.85 -4.89
N VAL A 124 4.13 -12.33 -6.08
CA VAL A 124 2.75 -12.76 -6.36
C VAL A 124 2.34 -13.90 -5.42
N TYR A 125 3.20 -14.90 -5.24
CA TYR A 125 2.93 -16.01 -4.32
C TYR A 125 2.77 -15.53 -2.88
N MET A 126 3.67 -14.65 -2.41
CA MET A 126 3.62 -14.04 -1.08
C MET A 126 2.27 -13.33 -0.86
N LEU A 127 1.85 -12.46 -1.78
CA LEU A 127 0.59 -11.73 -1.68
C LEU A 127 -0.62 -12.68 -1.60
N GLN A 128 -0.60 -13.76 -2.39
CA GLN A 128 -1.66 -14.77 -2.36
C GLN A 128 -1.71 -15.54 -1.04
N GLN A 129 -0.55 -15.86 -0.44
CA GLN A 129 -0.50 -16.53 0.86
C GLN A 129 -0.97 -15.62 1.99
N TYR A 130 -0.47 -14.38 2.01
CA TYR A 130 -0.88 -13.37 3.00
C TYR A 130 -2.39 -13.15 2.98
N ARG A 131 -2.97 -12.97 1.79
CA ARG A 131 -4.42 -12.89 1.61
C ARG A 131 -5.14 -14.12 2.15
N LYS A 132 -4.66 -15.34 1.87
CA LYS A 132 -5.29 -16.58 2.35
C LYS A 132 -5.28 -16.68 3.88
N ALA A 133 -4.17 -16.31 4.52
CA ALA A 133 -4.04 -16.32 5.97
C ALA A 133 -5.05 -15.36 6.62
N HIS A 134 -5.16 -14.14 6.10
CA HIS A 134 -6.07 -13.11 6.61
C HIS A 134 -7.54 -13.33 6.22
N GLN A 135 -7.82 -14.00 5.11
CA GLN A 135 -9.18 -14.44 4.78
C GLN A 135 -9.67 -15.60 5.66
N ALA A 136 -8.75 -16.49 6.08
CA ALA A 136 -9.08 -17.60 6.97
C ALA A 136 -9.29 -17.16 8.42
N ALA A 137 -8.65 -16.07 8.86
CA ALA A 137 -8.84 -15.48 10.19
C ALA A 137 -10.20 -14.76 10.35
N ALA A 138 -10.85 -14.38 9.25
CA ALA A 138 -12.14 -13.68 9.25
C ALA A 138 -13.37 -14.60 9.10
N ALA A 139 -13.20 -15.93 9.13
CA ALA A 139 -14.25 -16.94 8.95
C ALA A 139 -14.54 -17.73 10.24
#